data_AF-W6RYX9-F1
#
_entry.id   AF-W6RYX9-F1
#
_cell.length_a   1.000
_cell.length_b   1.000
_cell.length_c   1.000
_cell.angle_alpha   90.00
_cell.angle_beta   90.00
_cell.angle_gamma   90.00
#
_symmetry.space_group_name_H-M   'P 1'
#
loop_
_entity.id
_entity.type
_entity.pdbx_description
1 polymer ?
#
loop_
_entity_poly.entity_id
_entity_poly.type
_entity_poly.pdbx_seq_one_letter_code
_entity_poly.pdbx_strand_id
1 'polypeptide(L)'
;MILYHASGEVVEFPEIRKSRYTKDFSWGFYCTNNFEQAKKWAKRNRDFPTINYYEFEEKENLKILKFNEMTDEWLDFIAECRNGLVHDYDIVEGPMADDTVWNYVNDFLAGDISRNVFWELAKFKHPTHQISFHTLKALDCLKFERSEVLDE
;
A
#
# COMPACT_ATOMS: atom_id res chain seq x y z
N MET A 1 -4.22 15.02 -7.36
CA MET A 1 -4.75 13.81 -8.06
C MET A 1 -5.77 13.12 -7.15
N ILE A 2 -6.65 12.25 -7.65
CA ILE A 2 -7.57 11.50 -6.78
C ILE A 2 -6.93 10.18 -6.34
N LEU A 3 -6.98 9.91 -5.04
CA LEU A 3 -6.60 8.65 -4.42
C LEU A 3 -7.82 7.98 -3.77
N TYR A 4 -7.80 6.65 -3.78
CA TYR A 4 -8.87 5.79 -3.27
C TYR A 4 -8.37 4.98 -2.09
N HIS A 5 -9.11 5.03 -0.97
CA HIS A 5 -8.91 4.16 0.19
C HIS A 5 -10.09 3.19 0.30
N ALA A 6 -9.78 1.90 0.31
CA ALA A 6 -10.77 0.86 0.52
C ALA A 6 -10.93 0.58 2.02
N SER A 7 -12.15 0.75 2.53
CA SER A 7 -12.52 0.53 3.95
C SER A 7 -13.86 -0.23 4.08
N GLY A 8 -14.32 -0.43 5.31
CA GLY A 8 -15.68 -0.94 5.61
C GLY A 8 -16.61 0.16 6.14
N GLU A 9 -16.18 1.42 6.07
CA GLU A 9 -16.83 2.57 6.72
C GLU A 9 -16.46 3.87 6.01
N VAL A 10 -17.14 4.97 6.33
CA VAL A 10 -16.69 6.29 5.87
C VAL A 10 -15.46 6.71 6.68
N VAL A 11 -14.38 7.10 6.01
CA VAL A 11 -13.13 7.53 6.63
C VAL A 11 -12.88 9.00 6.29
N GLU A 12 -13.60 9.90 6.93
CA GLU A 12 -13.40 11.35 6.70
C GLU A 12 -12.03 11.84 7.20
N PHE A 13 -11.51 11.21 8.26
CA PHE A 13 -10.23 11.53 8.88
C PHE A 13 -9.27 10.35 8.75
N PRO A 14 -8.31 10.38 7.80
CA PRO A 14 -7.28 9.36 7.67
C PRO A 14 -6.47 9.18 8.95
N GLU A 15 -6.11 7.93 9.28
CA GLU A 15 -5.38 7.60 10.49
C GLU A 15 -4.43 6.42 10.28
N ILE A 16 -3.27 6.49 10.92
CA ILE A 16 -2.25 5.42 10.88
C ILE A 16 -2.51 4.49 12.05
N ARG A 17 -3.06 3.31 11.75
CA ARG A 17 -3.36 2.28 12.75
C ARG A 17 -2.25 1.24 12.79
N LYS A 18 -1.65 1.05 13.96
CA LYS A 18 -0.72 -0.07 14.20
C LYS A 18 -1.53 -1.34 14.43
N SER A 19 -1.18 -2.40 13.71
CA SER A 19 -1.78 -3.73 13.88
C SER A 19 -0.70 -4.75 14.25
N ARG A 20 -1.09 -6.00 14.49
CA ARG A 20 -0.13 -7.07 14.83
C ARG A 20 0.94 -7.28 13.75
N TYR A 21 0.58 -7.09 12.48
CA TYR A 21 1.46 -7.34 11.34
C TYR A 21 1.60 -6.07 10.50
N THR A 22 2.82 -5.82 10.02
CA THR A 22 3.12 -4.75 9.07
C THR A 22 2.72 -5.15 7.65
N LYS A 23 2.50 -4.14 6.80
CA LYS A 23 2.25 -4.31 5.36
C LYS A 23 3.54 -4.07 4.57
N ASP A 24 3.43 -4.05 3.24
CA ASP A 24 4.56 -3.87 2.31
C ASP A 24 5.43 -2.68 2.67
N PHE A 25 4.82 -1.58 3.08
CA PHE A 25 5.51 -0.35 3.47
C PHE A 25 5.31 -0.04 4.96
N SER A 26 5.23 -1.06 5.83
CA SER A 26 4.99 -0.90 7.28
C SER A 26 3.56 -0.48 7.66
N TRP A 27 3.36 0.21 8.78
CA TRP A 27 2.06 0.75 9.19
C TRP A 27 1.83 2.14 8.63
N GLY A 28 0.80 2.30 7.83
CA GLY A 28 0.42 3.58 7.23
C GLY A 28 -1.05 3.61 6.83
N PHE A 29 -1.49 4.77 6.36
CA PHE A 29 -2.76 4.90 5.65
C PHE A 29 -2.53 4.60 4.18
N TYR A 30 -3.17 3.55 3.65
CA TYR A 30 -2.90 3.06 2.29
C TYR A 30 -3.98 3.48 1.32
N CYS A 31 -3.56 4.02 0.18
CA CYS A 31 -4.41 4.38 -0.93
C CYS A 31 -3.87 3.80 -2.24
N THR A 32 -4.66 3.95 -3.31
CA THR A 32 -4.23 3.71 -4.68
C THR A 32 -4.84 4.77 -5.59
N ASN A 33 -4.21 5.05 -6.72
CA ASN A 33 -4.80 5.85 -7.80
C ASN A 33 -5.61 5.00 -8.80
N ASN A 34 -5.73 3.68 -8.56
CA ASN A 34 -6.49 2.75 -9.40
C ASN A 34 -7.84 2.40 -8.74
N PHE A 35 -8.93 2.91 -9.31
CA PHE A 35 -10.27 2.68 -8.78
C PHE A 35 -10.70 1.21 -8.81
N GLU A 36 -10.37 0.48 -9.87
CA GLU A 36 -10.73 -0.94 -10.01
C GLU A 36 -9.98 -1.81 -8.98
N GLN A 37 -8.75 -1.43 -8.65
CA GLN A 37 -8.02 -2.04 -7.53
C GLN A 37 -8.67 -1.71 -6.19
N ALA A 38 -9.04 -0.44 -5.95
CA ALA A 38 -9.70 -0.05 -4.72
C ALA A 38 -11.03 -0.79 -4.53
N LYS A 39 -11.83 -0.96 -5.59
CA LYS A 39 -13.05 -1.79 -5.58
C LYS A 39 -12.78 -3.22 -5.14
N LYS A 40 -11.78 -3.88 -5.74
CA LYS A 40 -11.37 -5.24 -5.36
C LYS A 40 -10.98 -5.32 -3.89
N TRP A 41 -10.25 -4.33 -3.39
CA TRP A 41 -9.87 -4.26 -1.98
C TRP A 41 -11.07 -4.06 -1.05
N ALA A 42 -12.03 -3.20 -1.41
CA ALA A 42 -13.19 -2.92 -0.58
C ALA A 42 -14.12 -4.13 -0.44
N LYS A 43 -14.33 -4.88 -1.52
CA LYS A 43 -15.16 -6.10 -1.53
C LYS A 43 -14.56 -7.27 -0.73
N ARG A 44 -13.31 -7.17 -0.25
CA ARG A 44 -12.64 -8.25 0.49
C ARG A 44 -13.03 -8.24 1.97
N ASN A 45 -13.86 -9.21 2.37
CA ASN A 45 -14.21 -9.50 3.78
C ASN A 45 -14.87 -8.34 4.53
N ARG A 46 -15.83 -7.64 3.92
CA ARG A 46 -16.51 -6.50 4.53
C ARG A 46 -18.00 -6.50 4.23
N ASP A 47 -18.80 -6.18 5.25
CA ASP A 47 -20.25 -6.08 5.13
C ASP A 47 -20.68 -4.82 4.35
N PHE A 48 -19.93 -3.72 4.52
CA PHE A 48 -20.18 -2.44 3.84
C PHE A 48 -18.94 -1.99 3.06
N PRO A 49 -18.65 -2.61 1.91
CA PRO A 49 -17.46 -2.30 1.11
C PRO A 49 -17.51 -0.82 0.68
N THR A 50 -16.66 0.01 1.28
CA THR A 50 -16.70 1.47 1.11
C THR A 50 -15.40 1.98 0.49
N ILE A 51 -15.53 2.77 -0.58
CA ILE A 51 -14.43 3.51 -1.20
C ILE A 51 -14.47 4.95 -0.71
N ASN A 52 -13.37 5.43 -0.13
CA ASN A 52 -13.18 6.83 0.23
C ASN A 52 -12.28 7.51 -0.80
N TYR A 53 -12.66 8.71 -1.19
CA TYR A 53 -12.01 9.51 -2.23
C TYR A 53 -11.29 10.68 -1.56
N TYR A 54 -10.01 10.84 -1.88
CA TYR A 54 -9.21 11.95 -1.41
C TYR A 54 -8.60 12.69 -2.58
N GLU A 55 -8.71 14.02 -2.54
CA GLU A 55 -7.82 14.88 -3.29
C GLU A 55 -6.44 14.86 -2.61
N PHE A 56 -5.44 14.40 -3.36
CA PHE A 56 -4.04 14.38 -2.92
C PHE A 56 -3.27 15.52 -3.59
N GLU A 57 -2.70 16.37 -2.74
CA GLU A 57 -1.76 17.43 -3.09
C GLU A 57 -0.50 17.29 -2.23
N GLU A 58 0.64 17.05 -2.88
CA GLU A 58 1.92 16.90 -2.19
C GLU A 58 2.36 18.26 -1.61
N LYS A 59 2.62 18.30 -0.30
CA LYS A 59 3.16 19.48 0.39
C LYS A 59 4.69 19.46 0.42
N GLU A 60 5.30 20.63 0.54
CA GLU A 60 6.76 20.76 0.63
C GLU A 60 7.34 20.05 1.87
N ASN A 61 8.62 19.66 1.80
CA ASN A 61 9.40 19.09 2.92
C ASN A 61 8.92 17.70 3.43
N LEU A 62 8.42 16.86 2.53
CA LEU A 62 8.14 15.44 2.78
C LEU A 62 9.33 14.57 2.38
N LYS A 63 9.67 13.58 3.22
CA LYS A 63 10.63 12.52 2.89
C LYS A 63 9.87 11.43 2.14
N ILE A 64 9.96 11.44 0.82
CA ILE A 64 9.21 10.52 -0.05
C ILE A 64 10.14 9.47 -0.66
N LEU A 65 9.76 8.20 -0.54
CA LEU A 65 10.40 7.10 -1.25
C LEU A 65 9.48 6.63 -2.37
N LYS A 66 10.00 6.57 -3.60
CA LYS A 66 9.24 6.10 -4.77
C LYS A 66 9.96 4.95 -5.46
N PHE A 67 9.24 3.87 -5.70
CA PHE A 67 9.65 2.75 -6.55
C PHE A 67 8.80 2.76 -7.82
N ASN A 68 9.41 2.92 -8.98
CA ASN A 68 8.66 2.93 -10.25
C ASN A 68 8.28 1.52 -10.71
N GLU A 69 9.07 0.52 -10.30
CA GLU A 69 8.93 -0.87 -10.66
C GLU A 69 9.47 -1.76 -9.53
N MET A 70 9.28 -3.08 -9.65
CA MET A 70 9.89 -4.01 -8.72
C MET A 70 11.39 -4.09 -9.03
N THR A 71 12.21 -3.73 -8.06
CA THR A 71 13.68 -3.84 -8.10
C THR A 71 14.19 -4.59 -6.87
N ASP A 72 15.50 -4.87 -6.83
CA ASP A 72 16.11 -5.46 -5.64
C ASP A 72 15.96 -4.59 -4.39
N GLU A 73 16.07 -3.27 -4.53
CA GLU A 73 15.85 -2.31 -3.45
C GLU A 73 14.39 -2.31 -2.97
N TRP A 74 13.43 -2.45 -3.90
CA TRP A 74 12.03 -2.62 -3.54
C TRP A 74 11.81 -3.91 -2.76
N LEU A 75 12.36 -5.04 -3.23
CA LEU A 75 12.23 -6.34 -2.56
C LEU A 75 12.80 -6.27 -1.15
N ASP A 76 13.99 -5.71 -0.99
CA ASP A 76 14.66 -5.59 0.30
C ASP A 76 13.86 -4.70 1.26
N PHE A 77 13.37 -3.56 0.77
CA PHE A 77 12.57 -2.64 1.57
C PHE A 77 11.26 -3.28 2.06
N ILE A 78 10.52 -3.97 1.18
CA ILE A 78 9.26 -4.60 1.60
C ILE A 78 9.49 -5.80 2.50
N ALA A 79 10.58 -6.54 2.29
CA ALA A 79 10.96 -7.68 3.13
C ALA A 79 11.28 -7.19 4.55
N GLU A 80 12.06 -6.13 4.69
CA GLU A 80 12.35 -5.51 5.99
C GLU A 80 11.08 -4.97 6.66
N CYS A 81 10.24 -4.24 5.92
CA CYS A 81 8.97 -3.71 6.44
C CYS A 81 8.07 -4.83 6.97
N ARG A 82 7.93 -5.92 6.22
CA ARG A 82 7.13 -7.10 6.59
C ARG A 82 7.75 -7.88 7.76
N ASN A 83 9.06 -7.77 7.97
CA ASN A 83 9.75 -8.29 9.15
C ASN A 83 9.72 -7.31 10.35
N GLY A 84 8.97 -6.20 10.25
CA GLY A 84 8.72 -5.28 11.35
C GLY A 84 9.54 -3.99 11.33
N LEU A 85 10.30 -3.71 10.26
CA LEU A 85 10.95 -2.41 10.10
C LEU A 85 9.91 -1.29 10.12
N VAL A 86 10.23 -0.24 10.88
CA VAL A 86 9.55 1.05 10.83
C VAL A 86 10.55 2.07 10.29
N HIS A 87 10.31 2.56 9.08
CA HIS A 87 11.14 3.57 8.44
C HIS A 87 10.70 4.99 8.81
N ASP A 88 11.46 5.99 8.37
CA ASP A 88 11.24 7.41 8.63
C ASP A 88 10.72 8.20 7.41
N TYR A 89 10.37 7.51 6.31
CA TYR A 89 9.67 8.12 5.19
C TYR A 89 8.25 8.54 5.57
N ASP A 90 7.84 9.69 5.05
CA ASP A 90 6.50 10.25 5.22
C ASP A 90 5.49 9.61 4.26
N ILE A 91 5.94 9.40 3.03
CA ILE A 91 5.17 8.76 1.97
C ILE A 91 6.06 7.70 1.31
N VAL A 92 5.48 6.52 1.09
CA VAL A 92 6.08 5.50 0.23
C VAL A 92 5.10 5.15 -0.88
N GLU A 93 5.56 5.25 -2.13
CA GLU A 93 4.80 5.02 -3.35
C GLU A 93 5.50 3.93 -4.18
N GLY A 94 4.76 2.95 -4.69
CA GLY A 94 5.34 1.94 -5.58
C GLY A 94 4.49 0.70 -5.83
N PRO A 95 5.10 -0.38 -6.38
CA PRO A 95 4.41 -1.63 -6.65
C PRO A 95 3.82 -2.25 -5.39
N MET A 96 2.61 -2.81 -5.53
CA MET A 96 1.98 -3.63 -4.51
C MET A 96 2.42 -5.09 -4.64
N ALA A 97 2.83 -5.70 -3.53
CA ALA A 97 2.94 -7.14 -3.44
C ALA A 97 1.53 -7.73 -3.26
N ASP A 98 0.89 -8.11 -4.37
CA ASP A 98 -0.40 -8.83 -4.32
C ASP A 98 -0.26 -10.19 -3.60
N ASP A 99 -1.37 -10.90 -3.38
CA ASP A 99 -1.34 -12.19 -2.67
C ASP A 99 -0.32 -13.18 -3.27
N THR A 100 -0.07 -13.14 -4.59
CA THR A 100 0.89 -14.05 -5.23
C THR A 100 2.33 -13.58 -5.03
N VAL A 101 2.61 -12.30 -5.28
CA VAL A 101 3.95 -11.72 -5.06
C VAL A 101 4.32 -11.81 -3.57
N TRP A 102 3.35 -11.60 -2.68
CA TRP A 102 3.51 -11.75 -1.25
C TRP A 102 3.93 -13.17 -0.84
N ASN A 103 3.39 -14.22 -1.48
CA ASN A 103 3.85 -15.58 -1.24
C ASN A 103 5.33 -15.74 -1.59
N TYR A 104 5.77 -15.18 -2.72
CA TYR A 104 7.20 -15.23 -3.09
C TYR A 104 8.08 -14.45 -2.12
N VAL A 105 7.61 -13.31 -1.60
CA VAL A 105 8.32 -12.54 -0.57
C VAL A 105 8.44 -13.34 0.73
N ASN A 106 7.39 -14.06 1.15
CA ASN A 106 7.44 -14.93 2.32
C ASN A 106 8.44 -16.08 2.14
N ASP A 107 8.40 -16.76 0.99
CA ASP A 107 9.34 -17.84 0.69
C ASP A 107 10.79 -17.31 0.68
N PHE A 108 11.01 -16.09 0.19
CA PHE A 108 12.31 -15.41 0.22
C PHE A 108 12.74 -15.09 1.66
N LEU A 109 11.83 -14.52 2.47
CA LEU A 109 12.07 -14.22 3.89
C LEU A 109 12.34 -15.47 4.74
N ALA A 110 11.69 -16.59 4.42
CA ALA A 110 11.91 -17.88 5.06
C ALA A 110 13.23 -18.54 4.64
N GLY A 111 13.86 -18.07 3.57
CA GLY A 111 15.05 -18.67 2.97
C GLY A 111 14.74 -19.88 2.07
N ASP A 112 13.47 -20.13 1.76
CA ASP A 112 13.01 -21.24 0.92
C ASP A 112 13.33 -21.00 -0.57
N ILE A 113 13.36 -19.73 -1.00
CA ILE A 113 13.80 -19.33 -2.34
C ILE A 113 14.92 -18.29 -2.28
N SER A 114 15.85 -18.37 -3.24
CA SER A 114 16.86 -17.32 -3.44
C SER A 114 16.26 -16.10 -4.15
N ARG A 115 16.94 -14.95 -4.07
CA ARG A 115 16.61 -13.74 -4.84
C ARG A 115 16.47 -14.01 -6.35
N ASN A 116 17.34 -14.83 -6.92
CA ASN A 116 17.25 -15.18 -8.34
C ASN A 116 15.96 -15.94 -8.66
N VAL A 117 15.56 -16.87 -7.79
CA VAL A 117 14.31 -17.63 -7.94
C VAL A 117 13.09 -16.72 -7.77
N PHE A 118 13.14 -15.77 -6.82
CA PHE A 118 12.10 -14.74 -6.67
C PHE A 118 11.86 -14.01 -8.00
N TRP A 119 12.92 -13.52 -8.65
CA TRP A 119 12.78 -12.78 -9.91
C TRP A 119 12.30 -13.66 -11.07
N GLU A 120 12.72 -14.92 -11.13
CA GLU A 120 12.19 -15.86 -12.12
C GLU A 120 10.68 -16.10 -11.98
N LEU A 121 10.15 -16.06 -10.76
CA LEU A 121 8.71 -16.15 -10.48
C LEU A 121 7.99 -14.81 -10.72
N ALA A 122 8.63 -13.69 -10.36
CA ALA A 122 8.05 -12.35 -10.43
C ALA A 122 8.07 -11.74 -11.85
N LYS A 123 8.91 -12.21 -12.77
CA LYS A 123 9.09 -11.61 -14.11
C LYS A 123 7.85 -11.56 -15.00
N PHE A 124 6.85 -12.39 -14.72
CA PHE A 124 5.56 -12.40 -15.43
C PHE A 124 4.44 -11.71 -14.64
N LYS A 125 4.78 -11.03 -13.54
CA LYS A 125 3.83 -10.28 -12.71
C LYS A 125 3.82 -8.83 -13.15
N HIS A 126 2.61 -8.27 -13.17
CA HIS A 126 2.38 -6.85 -13.44
C HIS A 126 1.74 -6.27 -12.18
N PRO A 127 2.56 -5.97 -11.15
CA PRO A 127 2.06 -5.48 -9.89
C PRO A 127 1.33 -4.17 -10.12
N THR A 128 0.26 -3.98 -9.36
CA THR A 128 -0.46 -2.72 -9.39
C THR A 128 0.20 -1.72 -8.45
N HIS A 129 -0.37 -0.53 -8.33
CA HIS A 129 0.23 0.59 -7.64
C HIS A 129 -0.38 0.83 -6.26
N GLN A 130 0.43 1.19 -5.27
CA GLN A 130 -0.04 1.67 -3.97
C GLN A 130 0.79 2.85 -3.48
N ILE A 131 0.15 3.71 -2.69
CA ILE A 131 0.77 4.82 -1.97
C ILE A 131 0.36 4.76 -0.51
N SER A 132 1.30 5.02 0.40
CA SER A 132 1.10 4.90 1.84
C SER A 132 1.63 6.12 2.57
N PHE A 133 0.88 6.57 3.57
CA PHE A 133 1.15 7.78 4.36
C PHE A 133 1.46 7.38 5.81
N HIS A 134 2.57 7.88 6.34
CA HIS A 134 3.20 7.36 7.58
C HIS A 134 3.38 8.40 8.69
N THR A 135 3.07 9.66 8.41
CA THR A 135 3.14 10.75 9.40
C THR A 135 1.92 11.67 9.28
N LEU A 136 1.65 12.45 10.32
CA LEU A 136 0.54 13.42 10.31
C LEU A 136 0.67 14.44 9.17
N LYS A 137 1.90 14.91 8.88
CA LYS A 137 2.13 15.83 7.76
C LYS A 137 1.88 15.17 6.40
N ALA A 138 2.10 13.86 6.28
CA ALA A 138 1.74 13.11 5.09
C ALA A 138 0.21 12.99 4.95
N LEU A 139 -0.51 12.68 6.04
CA LEU A 139 -1.98 12.62 6.04
C LEU A 139 -2.62 13.98 5.73
N ASP A 140 -2.00 15.08 6.16
CA ASP A 140 -2.42 16.45 5.86
C ASP A 140 -2.35 16.80 4.35
N CYS A 141 -1.74 15.94 3.52
CA CYS A 141 -1.79 16.04 2.06
C CYS A 141 -3.08 15.46 1.44
N LEU A 142 -3.92 14.81 2.26
CA LEU A 142 -5.17 14.20 1.83
C LEU A 142 -6.36 15.05 2.28
N LYS A 143 -7.14 15.51 1.31
CA LYS A 143 -8.41 16.18 1.55
C LYS A 143 -9.55 15.23 1.19
N PHE A 144 -10.35 14.86 2.18
CA PHE A 144 -11.51 13.99 1.95
C PHE A 144 -12.53 14.70 1.05
N GLU A 145 -12.96 14.00 0.01
CA GLU A 145 -13.95 14.51 -0.95
C GLU A 145 -15.31 13.86 -0.71
N ARG A 146 -15.36 12.52 -0.65
CA ARG A 146 -16.58 11.73 -0.48
C ARG A 146 -16.28 10.26 -0.20
N SER A 147 -17.33 9.51 0.11
CA SER A 147 -17.31 8.05 0.16
C SER A 147 -18.41 7.44 -0.70
N GLU A 148 -18.24 6.19 -1.09
CA GLU A 148 -19.21 5.41 -1.86
C GLU A 148 -19.25 3.97 -1.31
N VAL A 149 -20.43 3.53 -0.86
CA VAL A 149 -20.67 2.13 -0.55
C VAL A 149 -20.91 1.40 -1.88
N LEU A 150 -20.18 0.32 -2.12
CA LEU A 150 -20.35 -0.49 -3.30
C LEU A 150 -21.52 -1.46 -3.08
N ASP A 151 -22.60 -1.27 -3.80
CA ASP A 151 -23.66 -2.27 -3.90
C ASP A 151 -23.15 -3.51 -4.67
N GLU A 152 -23.79 -4.67 -4.46
CA GLU A 152 -23.35 -5.97 -5.02
C GLU A 152 -23.16 -5.96 -6.54
#